data_AF-A0A514WT10-F1
#
_entry.id   AF-A0A514WT10-F1
#
_cell.length_a   1.000
_cell.length_b   1.000
_cell.length_c   1.000
_cell.angle_alpha   90.00
_cell.angle_beta   90.00
_cell.angle_gamma   90.00
#
_symmetry.space_group_name_H-M   'P 1'
#
loop_
_entity.id
_entity.type
_entity.pdbx_description
1 polymer ?
#
loop_
_entity_poly.entity_id
_entity_poly.type
_entity_poly.pdbx_seq_one_letter_code
_entity_poly.pdbx_strand_id
1 'polypeptide(L)' 'MTNLQLSKESWKSLKIDLQKEWDFITTDEWDRTKGSLKAIFGLIETKSGLHQEEVKSKLVKLLKKYTKIF' A
#
# COMPACT_ATOMS: atom_id res chain seq x y z
N MET A 1 0.88 -19.58 -2.86
CA MET A 1 1.34 -18.17 -2.75
C MET A 1 0.16 -17.26 -3.02
N THR A 2 -0.47 -16.72 -1.99
CA THR A 2 -1.69 -15.92 -2.15
C THR A 2 -1.31 -14.50 -2.56
N ASN A 3 -1.34 -14.21 -3.87
CA ASN A 3 -1.32 -12.83 -4.36
C ASN A 3 -2.59 -12.14 -3.84
N LEU A 4 -2.49 -11.43 -2.71
CA LEU A 4 -3.57 -10.53 -2.28
C LEU A 4 -3.62 -9.38 -3.28
N GLN A 5 -4.50 -9.49 -4.27
CA GLN A 5 -4.89 -8.39 -5.14
C GLN A 5 -6.10 -7.70 -4.53
N LEU A 6 -6.00 -6.38 -4.37
CA LEU A 6 -7.14 -5.57 -3.98
C LEU A 6 -8.07 -5.36 -5.18
N SER A 7 -9.37 -5.42 -4.96
CA SER A 7 -10.36 -4.96 -5.94
C SER A 7 -10.10 -3.50 -6.32
N LYS A 8 -10.41 -3.10 -7.56
CA LYS A 8 -10.16 -1.73 -8.06
C LYS A 8 -10.78 -0.64 -7.16
N GLU A 9 -11.94 -0.91 -6.59
CA GLU A 9 -12.62 0.01 -5.67
C GLU A 9 -11.87 0.16 -4.34
N SER A 10 -11.54 -0.96 -3.69
CA SER A 10 -10.72 -0.97 -2.47
C SER A 10 -9.34 -0.35 -2.71
N TRP A 11 -8.75 -0.61 -3.88
CA TRP A 11 -7.48 -0.02 -4.28
C TRP A 11 -7.57 1.50 -4.41
N LYS A 12 -8.62 2.05 -5.06
CA LYS A 12 -8.81 3.51 -5.15
C LYS A 12 -8.87 4.15 -3.76
N SER A 13 -9.62 3.56 -2.84
CA SER A 13 -9.74 4.10 -1.47
C SER A 13 -8.43 3.96 -0.70
N LEU A 14 -7.76 2.82 -0.79
CA LEU A 14 -6.46 2.60 -0.16
C LEU A 14 -5.41 3.57 -0.72
N LYS A 15 -5.38 3.78 -2.05
CA LYS A 15 -4.46 4.71 -2.73
C LYS A 15 -4.55 6.12 -2.15
N ILE A 16 -5.76 6.59 -1.82
CA ILE A 16 -5.96 7.89 -1.20
C ILE A 16 -5.36 7.94 0.21
N ASP A 17 -5.59 6.92 1.04
CA ASP A 17 -5.00 6.83 2.39
C ASP A 17 -3.46 6.70 2.31
N LEU A 18 -2.95 5.85 1.41
CA LEU A 18 -1.52 5.69 1.16
C LEU A 18 -0.87 7.01 0.73
N GLN A 19 -1.50 7.74 -0.19
CA GLN A 19 -0.99 9.04 -0.64
C GLN A 19 -0.98 10.08 0.49
N LYS A 20 -1.95 10.05 1.40
CA LYS A 20 -1.95 10.92 2.60
C LYS A 20 -0.85 10.56 3.60
N GLU A 21 -0.57 9.28 3.77
CA GLU A 21 0.44 8.79 4.73
C GLU A 21 1.87 8.92 4.16
N TRP A 22 2.04 8.73 2.85
CA TRP A 22 3.31 8.83 2.12
C TRP A 22 3.17 9.83 0.97
N ASP A 23 3.05 11.12 1.33
CA ASP A 23 2.90 12.25 0.39
C ASP A 23 4.07 12.37 -0.61
N PHE A 24 5.23 11.82 -0.27
CA PHE A 24 6.39 11.75 -1.17
C PHE A 24 6.25 10.74 -2.33
N ILE A 25 5.26 9.84 -2.29
CA ILE A 25 5.00 8.88 -3.36
C ILE A 25 3.89 9.43 -4.25
N THR A 26 4.21 9.63 -5.52
CA THR A 26 3.27 10.22 -6.47
C THR A 26 2.15 9.27 -6.87
N THR A 27 1.01 9.84 -7.29
CA THR A 27 -0.16 9.10 -7.76
C THR A 27 0.16 8.16 -8.94
N ASP A 28 1.13 8.50 -9.80
CA ASP A 28 1.60 7.65 -10.91
C ASP A 28 2.31 6.39 -10.39
N GLU A 29 3.22 6.57 -9.42
CA GLU A 29 3.97 5.47 -8.83
C GLU A 29 3.05 4.50 -8.10
N TRP A 30 2.05 5.02 -7.38
CA TRP A 30 0.99 4.20 -6.83
C TRP A 30 0.26 3.41 -7.93
N ASP A 31 -0.10 4.06 -9.04
CA ASP A 31 -0.84 3.40 -10.12
C ASP A 31 -0.07 2.21 -10.73
N ARG A 32 1.25 2.34 -10.84
CA ARG A 32 2.14 1.24 -11.30
C ARG A 32 2.06 -0.01 -10.44
N THR A 33 1.74 0.13 -9.16
CA THR A 33 1.59 -1.03 -8.25
C THR A 33 0.33 -1.84 -8.52
N LYS A 34 -0.67 -1.26 -9.21
CA LYS A 34 -1.96 -1.88 -9.56
C LYS A 34 -2.66 -2.56 -8.37
N GLY A 35 -2.51 -2.02 -7.16
CA GLY A 35 -3.12 -2.60 -5.96
C GLY A 35 -2.47 -3.90 -5.47
N SER A 36 -1.27 -4.22 -5.95
CA SER A 36 -0.49 -5.35 -5.43
C SER A 36 0.23 -4.96 -4.16
N LEU A 37 -0.09 -5.62 -3.05
CA LEU A 37 0.51 -5.33 -1.74
C LEU A 37 2.03 -5.43 -1.75
N LYS A 38 2.58 -6.40 -2.49
CA LYS A 38 4.02 -6.60 -2.60
C LYS A 38 4.69 -5.43 -3.35
N ALA A 39 4.05 -4.94 -4.41
CA ALA A 39 4.54 -3.82 -5.19
C ALA A 39 4.45 -2.51 -4.39
N ILE A 40 3.33 -2.29 -3.69
CA ILE A 40 3.12 -1.18 -2.76
C ILE A 40 4.20 -1.16 -1.69
N PHE A 41 4.40 -2.31 -1.02
CA PHE A 41 5.39 -2.46 0.03
C PHE A 41 6.81 -2.15 -0.46
N GLY A 42 7.21 -2.76 -1.58
CA GLY A 42 8.54 -2.51 -2.17
C GLY A 42 8.76 -1.07 -2.60
N LEU A 43 7.71 -0.41 -3.14
CA LEU A 43 7.77 1.00 -3.52
C LEU A 43 7.97 1.90 -2.29
N ILE A 44 7.18 1.69 -1.24
CA ILE A 44 7.31 2.46 0.00
C ILE A 44 8.67 2.23 0.64
N GLU A 45 9.12 0.99 0.73
CA GLU A 45 10.42 0.64 1.30
C GLU A 45 11.56 1.34 0.55
N THR A 46 11.54 1.27 -0.79
CA THR A 46 12.56 1.90 -1.64
C THR A 46 12.58 3.42 -1.48
N LYS A 47 11.41 4.05 -1.33
CA LYS A 47 11.28 5.53 -1.29
C LYS A 47 11.42 6.11 0.10
N SER A 48 10.86 5.45 1.09
CA SER A 48 10.78 5.94 2.46
C SER A 48 12.13 5.83 3.18
N GLY A 49 13.03 4.94 2.74
CA GLY A 49 14.29 4.65 3.43
C GLY A 49 14.10 4.09 4.85
N LEU A 50 12.86 3.76 5.23
CA LEU A 50 12.50 3.21 6.53
C LEU A 50 12.80 1.71 6.57
N HIS A 51 12.98 1.19 7.79
CA HIS A 51 13.05 -0.25 8.00
C HIS A 51 11.78 -0.96 7.50
N GLN A 52 11.98 -2.12 6.87
CA GLN A 52 10.91 -2.96 6.31
C GLN A 52 9.76 -3.17 7.30
N GLU A 53 10.08 -3.31 8.58
CA GLU A 53 9.12 -3.60 9.65
C GLU A 53 8.16 -2.42 9.92
N GLU A 54 8.67 -1.19 9.93
CA GLU A 54 7.88 0.04 10.09
C GLU A 54 6.92 0.23 8.92
N VAL A 55 7.44 0.07 7.69
CA VAL A 55 6.62 0.14 6.47
C VAL A 55 5.53 -0.92 6.52
N LYS A 56 5.87 -2.14 6.93
CA LYS A 56 4.92 -3.26 7.01
C LYS A 56 3.85 -2.98 8.05
N SER A 57 4.22 -2.48 9.22
CA SER A 57 3.29 -2.17 10.31
C SER A 57 2.28 -1.09 9.89
N LYS A 58 2.75 0.01 9.29
CA LYS A 58 1.88 1.07 8.74
C LYS A 58 0.97 0.54 7.63
N LEU A 59 1.55 -0.17 6.66
CA LEU A 59 0.80 -0.72 5.54
C LEU A 59 -0.29 -1.70 6.02
N VAL A 60 0.06 -2.62 6.93
CA VAL A 60 -0.91 -3.57 7.52
C VAL A 60 -2.00 -2.85 8.29
N LYS A 61 -1.70 -1.78 9.05
CA LYS A 61 -2.70 -0.97 9.73
C LYS A 61 -3.72 -0.35 8.76
N LEU A 62 -3.25 0.19 7.64
CA LEU A 62 -4.13 0.74 6.61
C LEU A 62 -4.95 -0.37 5.94
N LEU A 63 -4.29 -1.48 5.56
CA LEU A 63 -4.96 -2.61 4.94
C LEU A 63 -6.01 -3.26 5.82
N LYS A 64 -5.85 -3.29 7.14
CA LYS A 64 -6.86 -3.77 8.08
C LYS A 64 -8.19 -2.99 7.98
N LYS A 65 -8.17 -1.73 7.53
CA LYS A 65 -9.41 -0.96 7.28
C LYS A 65 -10.18 -1.45 6.04
N TYR A 66 -9.48 -1.96 5.03
CA TYR A 66 -10.05 -2.31 3.72
C TYR A 66 -10.24 -3.80 3.53
N THR A 67 -9.33 -4.59 4.08
CA THR A 67 -9.41 -6.04 4.14
C THR A 67 -9.98 -6.35 5.52
N LYS A 68 -11.30 -6.53 5.56
CA LYS A 68 -12.05 -7.05 6.70
C LYS A 68 -11.59 -8.51 6.87
N ILE A 69 -10.42 -8.74 7.46
CA ILE A 69 -9.98 -10.09 7.81
C ILE A 69 -10.91 -10.52 8.94
N PHE A 70 -11.90 -11.35 8.58
CA PHE A 70 -12.61 -12.22 9.52
C PHE A 70 -11.68 -13.36 9.95
#